data_AF-A0A2U3KPD2-F1
#
_entry.id   AF-A0A2U3KPD2-F1
#
_cell.length_a   1.000
_cell.length_b   1.000
_cell.length_c   1.000
_cell.angle_alpha   90.00
_cell.angle_beta   90.00
_cell.angle_gamma   90.00
#
_symmetry.space_group_name_H-M   'P 1'
#
loop_
_entity.id
_entity.type
_entity.pdbx_description
1 polymer ?
#
loop_
_entity_poly.entity_id
_entity_poly.type
_entity_poly.pdbx_seq_one_letter_code
_entity_poly.pdbx_strand_id
1 'polypeptide(L)'
;MKTQLTTTTRKYLVERNLFPETRFRIPALGCLLGSGCSAIYVASHPGSQSALFAHARDLVVYLGIAFLIFVLFYLEHYLVRRLTTCKLDDRLARWQSSGSSVLILAGVAGTFWPLQIADLPDDLLFVVGIVGEFLFVWNVIQAFASGEITGIVSPAVPRSEAARGADNFGWPKSPVKQFSIAAGVLAAGGICSIVLNAPSVEIQVPLGGEMHLMRFGWLVLAAAIPFGLYSRLYKMFIETWGIEFDDSLSRVHFVVTIFGVILAIWQWEQSVMMRMTTLPGPEALSAIAGLSVIVFVINAHRGFRRRRSPRRK
;
A
#
# COMPACT_ATOMS: atom_id res chain seq x y z
N MET A 1 -15.33 48.46 -17.25
CA MET A 1 -15.13 47.04 -17.66
C MET A 1 -13.94 46.43 -16.88
N LYS A 2 -14.06 46.29 -15.54
CA LYS A 2 -12.97 45.85 -14.64
C LYS A 2 -13.40 44.72 -13.67
N THR A 3 -14.57 44.12 -13.89
CA THR A 3 -15.25 43.27 -12.91
C THR A 3 -15.26 41.77 -13.25
N GLN A 4 -14.63 41.35 -14.36
CA GLN A 4 -14.62 39.94 -14.78
C GLN A 4 -13.29 39.22 -14.57
N LEU A 5 -12.20 39.92 -14.23
CA LEU A 5 -10.87 39.29 -14.06
C LEU A 5 -10.66 38.63 -12.68
N THR A 6 -11.50 38.95 -11.69
CA THR A 6 -11.36 38.44 -10.31
C THR A 6 -12.03 37.09 -10.11
N THR A 7 -13.07 36.75 -10.88
CA THR A 7 -13.83 35.52 -10.70
C THR A 7 -13.13 34.28 -11.26
N THR A 8 -12.47 34.43 -12.42
CA THR A 8 -11.73 33.33 -13.08
C THR A 8 -10.48 32.97 -12.29
N THR A 9 -9.73 33.96 -11.83
CA THR A 9 -8.49 33.76 -11.06
C THR A 9 -8.76 33.08 -9.70
N ARG A 10 -9.92 33.36 -9.08
CA ARG A 10 -10.36 32.69 -7.84
C ARG A 10 -10.76 31.23 -8.07
N LYS A 11 -11.43 30.91 -9.18
CA LYS A 11 -11.73 29.52 -9.57
C LYS A 11 -10.45 28.70 -9.77
N TYR A 12 -9.46 29.25 -10.46
CA TYR A 12 -8.17 28.57 -10.69
C TYR A 12 -7.32 28.39 -9.42
N LEU A 13 -7.44 29.28 -8.43
CA LEU A 13 -6.75 29.16 -7.13
C LEU A 13 -7.43 28.16 -6.18
N VAL A 14 -8.76 28.04 -6.25
CA VAL A 14 -9.52 27.06 -5.45
C VAL A 14 -9.34 25.64 -5.99
N GLU A 15 -9.29 25.46 -7.32
CA GLU A 15 -9.03 24.15 -7.93
C GLU A 15 -7.59 23.66 -7.76
N ARG A 16 -6.62 24.56 -7.53
CA ARG A 16 -5.20 24.19 -7.36
C ARG A 16 -4.82 23.68 -5.98
N ASN A 17 -5.66 23.81 -4.96
CA ASN A 17 -5.28 23.52 -3.56
C ASN A 17 -6.00 22.33 -2.92
N LEU A 18 -6.95 21.67 -3.61
CA LEU A 18 -7.54 20.43 -3.12
C LEU A 18 -6.73 19.25 -3.64
N PHE A 19 -5.54 19.07 -3.05
CA PHE A 19 -4.72 17.91 -3.30
C PHE A 19 -5.54 16.62 -3.06
N PRO A 20 -5.32 15.56 -3.84
CA PRO A 20 -6.10 14.32 -3.73
C PRO A 20 -6.07 13.75 -2.31
N GLU A 21 -4.94 13.88 -1.61
CA GLU A 21 -4.79 13.52 -0.19
C GLU A 21 -5.77 14.28 0.74
N THR A 22 -6.11 15.53 0.45
CA THR A 22 -7.02 16.32 1.31
C THR A 22 -8.46 15.76 1.28
N ARG A 23 -8.81 14.98 0.25
CA ARG A 23 -10.14 14.39 0.09
C ARG A 23 -10.43 13.28 1.08
N PHE A 24 -9.41 12.56 1.54
CA PHE A 24 -9.56 11.52 2.57
C PHE A 24 -9.69 12.11 3.98
N ARG A 25 -9.30 13.37 4.20
CA ARG A 25 -9.38 14.03 5.51
C ARG A 25 -10.82 14.26 5.96
N ILE A 26 -11.69 14.70 5.06
CA ILE A 26 -13.10 14.97 5.37
C ILE A 26 -13.84 13.71 5.84
N PRO A 27 -13.82 12.59 5.09
CA PRO A 27 -14.48 11.37 5.54
C PRO A 27 -13.79 10.76 6.76
N ALA A 28 -12.45 10.84 6.89
CA ALA A 28 -11.77 10.42 8.12
C ALA A 28 -12.28 11.22 9.35
N LEU A 29 -12.33 12.55 9.26
CA LEU A 29 -12.86 13.39 10.33
C LEU A 29 -14.34 13.09 10.61
N GLY A 30 -15.14 12.85 9.57
CA GLY A 30 -16.53 12.43 9.72
C GLY A 30 -16.66 11.12 10.51
N CYS A 31 -15.85 10.12 10.18
CA CYS A 31 -15.81 8.84 10.90
C CYS A 31 -15.35 9.03 12.36
N LEU A 32 -14.32 9.84 12.60
CA LEU A 32 -13.82 10.13 13.93
C LEU A 32 -14.87 10.83 14.81
N LEU A 33 -15.54 11.86 14.26
CA LEU A 33 -16.60 12.57 14.96
C LEU A 33 -17.80 11.66 15.23
N GLY A 34 -18.22 10.85 14.26
CA GLY A 34 -19.32 9.90 14.44
C GLY A 34 -19.01 8.82 15.48
N SER A 35 -17.80 8.27 15.45
CA SER A 35 -17.32 7.33 16.47
C SER A 35 -17.28 7.99 17.86
N GLY A 36 -16.75 9.21 17.96
CA GLY A 36 -16.70 9.99 19.19
C GLY A 36 -18.08 10.31 19.78
N CYS A 37 -19.03 10.77 18.96
CA CYS A 37 -20.42 11.01 19.39
C CYS A 37 -21.08 9.73 19.91
N SER A 38 -20.87 8.60 19.21
CA SER A 38 -21.39 7.30 19.62
C SER A 38 -20.77 6.84 20.94
N ALA A 39 -19.47 7.05 21.12
CA ALA A 39 -18.76 6.70 22.36
C ALA A 39 -19.23 7.54 23.55
N ILE A 40 -19.46 8.85 23.35
CA ILE A 40 -20.04 9.73 24.39
C ILE A 40 -21.43 9.24 24.78
N TYR A 41 -22.26 8.85 23.80
CA TYR A 41 -23.60 8.31 24.08
C TYR A 41 -23.53 7.03 24.92
N VAL A 42 -22.67 6.08 24.54
CA VAL A 42 -22.43 4.83 25.28
C VAL A 42 -21.93 5.10 26.71
N ALA A 43 -20.96 6.00 26.87
CA ALA A 43 -20.42 6.36 28.18
C ALA A 43 -21.44 7.06 29.08
N SER A 44 -22.40 7.78 28.49
CA SER A 44 -23.46 8.49 29.22
C SER A 44 -24.59 7.59 29.70
N HIS A 45 -24.66 6.33 29.23
CA HIS A 45 -25.74 5.38 29.56
C HIS A 45 -25.18 4.02 30.03
N PRO A 46 -24.37 3.99 31.10
CA PRO A 46 -23.76 2.74 31.57
C PRO A 46 -24.84 1.73 31.97
N GLY A 47 -24.75 0.50 31.44
CA GLY A 47 -25.66 -0.61 31.78
C GLY A 47 -26.99 -0.62 31.03
N SER A 48 -27.22 0.29 30.08
CA SER A 48 -28.41 0.27 29.23
C SER A 48 -28.44 -0.97 28.33
N GLN A 49 -29.58 -1.67 28.29
CA GLN A 49 -29.81 -2.81 27.38
C GLN A 49 -30.69 -2.44 26.18
N SER A 50 -30.89 -1.14 25.92
CA SER A 50 -31.68 -0.71 24.76
C SER A 50 -31.00 -1.08 23.44
N ALA A 51 -31.80 -1.37 22.40
CA ALA A 51 -31.28 -1.63 21.06
C ALA A 51 -30.39 -0.47 20.54
N LEU A 52 -30.79 0.77 20.83
CA LEU A 52 -30.00 1.97 20.50
C LEU A 52 -28.60 1.97 21.13
N PHE A 53 -28.46 1.46 22.35
CA PHE A 53 -27.16 1.33 23.01
C PHE A 53 -26.26 0.30 22.31
N ALA A 54 -26.82 -0.84 21.90
CA ALA A 54 -26.09 -1.84 21.12
C ALA A 54 -25.60 -1.27 19.78
N HIS A 55 -26.50 -0.61 19.02
CA HIS A 55 -26.14 0.03 17.75
C HIS A 55 -25.06 1.12 17.92
N ALA A 56 -25.15 1.93 18.97
CA ALA A 56 -24.15 2.96 19.25
C ALA A 56 -22.77 2.34 19.52
N ARG A 57 -22.69 1.24 20.25
CA ARG A 57 -21.41 0.52 20.49
C ARG A 57 -20.83 -0.02 19.19
N ASP A 58 -21.65 -0.63 18.35
CA ASP A 58 -21.20 -1.21 17.09
C ASP A 58 -20.73 -0.10 16.13
N LEU A 59 -21.40 1.07 16.13
CA LEU A 59 -20.96 2.26 15.40
C LEU A 59 -19.62 2.82 15.88
N VAL A 60 -19.31 2.77 17.18
CA VAL A 60 -17.99 3.20 17.69
C VAL A 60 -16.88 2.41 17.00
N VAL A 61 -17.01 1.09 16.98
CA VAL A 61 -16.01 0.17 16.39
C VAL A 61 -15.99 0.34 14.88
N TYR A 62 -17.15 0.28 14.23
CA TYR A 62 -17.29 0.40 12.79
C TYR A 62 -16.68 1.70 12.25
N LEU A 63 -17.08 2.86 12.81
CA LEU A 63 -16.57 4.16 12.39
C LEU A 63 -15.11 4.37 12.83
N GLY A 64 -14.67 3.72 13.91
CA GLY A 64 -13.26 3.71 14.32
C GLY A 64 -12.37 3.00 13.29
N ILE A 65 -12.79 1.83 12.80
CA ILE A 65 -12.08 1.09 11.75
C ILE A 65 -12.12 1.86 10.44
N ALA A 66 -13.29 2.36 10.03
CA ALA A 66 -13.48 3.24 8.88
C ALA A 66 -12.51 4.44 8.89
N PHE A 67 -12.35 5.10 10.04
CA PHE A 67 -11.38 6.18 10.22
C PHE A 67 -9.96 5.73 9.91
N LEU A 68 -9.53 4.58 10.43
CA LEU A 68 -8.19 4.03 10.18
C LEU A 68 -7.97 3.73 8.69
N ILE A 69 -8.96 3.18 8.00
CA ILE A 69 -8.88 2.93 6.54
C ILE A 69 -8.65 4.25 5.79
N PHE A 70 -9.43 5.31 6.09
CA PHE A 70 -9.24 6.59 5.41
C PHE A 70 -7.89 7.25 5.75
N VAL A 71 -7.39 7.07 6.98
CA VAL A 71 -6.03 7.52 7.36
C VAL A 71 -4.97 6.75 6.57
N LEU A 72 -5.15 5.45 6.36
CA LEU A 72 -4.24 4.64 5.55
C LEU A 72 -4.22 5.12 4.09
N PHE A 73 -5.39 5.27 3.46
CA PHE A 73 -5.49 5.81 2.08
C PHE A 73 -4.87 7.20 1.96
N TYR A 74 -5.05 8.04 2.99
CA TYR A 74 -4.39 9.34 3.07
C TYR A 74 -2.86 9.20 3.09
N LEU A 75 -2.32 8.35 3.96
CA LEU A 75 -0.89 8.13 4.12
C LEU A 75 -0.27 7.57 2.84
N GLU A 76 -0.94 6.64 2.17
CA GLU A 76 -0.50 6.07 0.89
C GLU A 76 -0.33 7.12 -0.20
N HIS A 77 -1.36 7.95 -0.43
CA HIS A 77 -1.29 9.03 -1.41
C HIS A 77 -0.21 10.05 -1.04
N TYR A 78 -0.12 10.40 0.25
CA TYR A 78 0.89 11.31 0.76
C TYR A 78 2.31 10.76 0.55
N LEU A 79 2.55 9.49 0.90
CA LEU A 79 3.84 8.82 0.79
C LEU A 79 4.25 8.65 -0.67
N VAL A 80 3.36 8.15 -1.54
CA VAL A 80 3.68 8.00 -2.97
C VAL A 80 4.05 9.33 -3.59
N ARG A 81 3.28 10.39 -3.34
CA ARG A 81 3.58 11.72 -3.84
C ARG A 81 4.94 12.22 -3.32
N ARG A 82 5.21 12.07 -2.02
CA ARG A 82 6.47 12.52 -1.41
C ARG A 82 7.69 11.74 -1.91
N LEU A 83 7.54 10.43 -2.15
CA LEU A 83 8.64 9.55 -2.51
C LEU A 83 8.91 9.50 -4.02
N THR A 84 7.87 9.64 -4.84
CA THR A 84 7.98 9.42 -6.30
C THR A 84 7.86 10.70 -7.13
N THR A 85 7.46 11.83 -6.51
CA THR A 85 7.04 13.10 -7.15
C THR A 85 5.98 12.95 -8.23
N CYS A 86 5.38 11.78 -8.34
CA CYS A 86 4.38 11.45 -9.34
C CYS A 86 3.06 12.14 -8.99
N LYS A 87 2.38 12.64 -10.02
CA LYS A 87 1.00 13.09 -9.90
C LYS A 87 0.09 11.88 -10.08
N LEU A 88 -0.59 11.51 -9.01
CA LEU A 88 -1.66 10.50 -9.07
C LEU A 88 -2.90 11.12 -9.73
N ASP A 89 -3.67 10.32 -10.47
CA ASP A 89 -4.92 10.76 -11.07
C ASP A 89 -5.94 11.10 -9.99
N ASP A 90 -6.31 12.37 -9.97
CA ASP A 90 -7.31 12.96 -9.11
C ASP A 90 -8.70 12.31 -9.27
N ARG A 91 -9.03 11.78 -10.45
CA ARG A 91 -10.31 11.11 -10.70
C ARG A 91 -10.40 9.80 -9.95
N LEU A 92 -9.36 8.97 -10.02
CA LEU A 92 -9.31 7.69 -9.32
C LEU A 92 -9.30 7.88 -7.80
N ALA A 93 -8.54 8.86 -7.30
CA ALA A 93 -8.59 9.23 -5.88
C ALA A 93 -9.99 9.72 -5.44
N ARG A 94 -10.73 10.40 -6.33
CA ARG A 94 -12.12 10.79 -6.08
C ARG A 94 -13.06 9.59 -6.00
N TRP A 95 -12.92 8.64 -6.94
CA TRP A 95 -13.70 7.41 -6.94
C TRP A 95 -13.42 6.57 -5.69
N GLN A 96 -12.14 6.45 -5.32
CA GLN A 96 -11.73 5.76 -4.09
C GLN A 96 -12.36 6.42 -2.86
N SER A 97 -12.15 7.73 -2.68
CA SER A 97 -12.68 8.45 -1.52
C SER A 97 -14.20 8.43 -1.48
N SER A 98 -14.87 8.80 -2.57
CA SER A 98 -16.34 8.93 -2.60
C SER A 98 -17.03 7.56 -2.56
N GLY A 99 -16.52 6.57 -3.31
CA GLY A 99 -17.04 5.21 -3.30
C GLY A 99 -16.91 4.56 -1.92
N SER A 100 -15.74 4.73 -1.28
CA SER A 100 -15.54 4.27 0.10
C SER A 100 -16.52 4.96 1.05
N SER A 101 -16.67 6.29 0.96
CA SER A 101 -17.61 7.03 1.82
C SER A 101 -19.07 6.58 1.65
N VAL A 102 -19.51 6.30 0.43
CA VAL A 102 -20.87 5.79 0.16
C VAL A 102 -21.07 4.41 0.79
N LEU A 103 -20.10 3.51 0.65
CA LEU A 103 -20.16 2.18 1.27
C LEU A 103 -20.14 2.26 2.80
N ILE A 104 -19.37 3.17 3.38
CA ILE A 104 -19.34 3.41 4.83
C ILE A 104 -20.70 3.92 5.31
N LEU A 105 -21.30 4.87 4.60
CA LEU A 105 -22.64 5.37 4.91
C LEU A 105 -23.72 4.29 4.75
N ALA A 106 -23.58 3.39 3.78
CA ALA A 106 -24.46 2.24 3.62
C ALA A 106 -24.34 1.28 4.82
N GLY A 107 -23.11 1.05 5.33
CA GLY A 107 -22.92 0.25 6.55
C GLY A 107 -23.50 0.92 7.79
N VAL A 108 -23.32 2.25 7.95
CA VAL A 108 -23.99 3.02 9.01
C VAL A 108 -25.51 2.89 8.90
N ALA A 109 -26.10 3.08 7.72
CA ALA A 109 -27.54 2.90 7.52
C ALA A 109 -27.99 1.47 7.84
N GLY A 110 -27.18 0.47 7.46
CA GLY A 110 -27.38 -0.93 7.80
C GLY A 110 -27.43 -1.20 9.30
N THR A 111 -26.65 -0.49 10.11
CA THR A 111 -26.73 -0.63 11.59
C THR A 111 -28.06 -0.19 12.18
N PHE A 112 -28.81 0.71 11.52
CA PHE A 112 -30.11 1.19 11.98
C PHE A 112 -31.29 0.53 11.29
N TRP A 113 -31.06 -0.17 10.18
CA TRP A 113 -32.12 -0.79 9.41
C TRP A 113 -32.40 -2.21 9.89
N PRO A 114 -33.67 -2.63 10.06
CA PRO A 114 -34.03 -3.96 10.55
C PRO A 114 -33.78 -5.10 9.54
N LEU A 115 -32.99 -4.87 8.49
CA LEU A 115 -32.56 -5.92 7.57
C LEU A 115 -31.54 -6.79 8.30
N GLN A 116 -31.99 -7.95 8.80
CA GLN A 116 -31.22 -8.97 9.52
C GLN A 116 -30.17 -9.66 8.61
N ILE A 117 -29.39 -8.91 7.85
CA ILE A 117 -28.19 -9.44 7.21
C ILE A 117 -27.10 -9.30 8.26
N ALA A 118 -26.94 -10.35 9.07
CA ALA A 118 -25.78 -10.49 9.95
C ALA A 118 -24.50 -10.28 9.10
N ASP A 119 -23.50 -9.61 9.67
CA ASP A 119 -22.17 -9.37 9.10
C ASP A 119 -22.05 -8.26 8.02
N LEU A 120 -23.14 -7.63 7.58
CA LEU A 120 -23.11 -6.58 6.55
C LEU A 120 -22.14 -5.41 6.85
N PRO A 121 -22.00 -4.89 8.09
CA PRO A 121 -21.05 -3.82 8.37
C PRO A 121 -19.60 -4.26 8.18
N ASP A 122 -19.20 -5.40 8.75
CA ASP A 122 -17.81 -5.86 8.68
C ASP A 122 -17.40 -6.23 7.25
N ASP A 123 -18.31 -6.87 6.50
CA ASP A 123 -18.12 -7.16 5.07
C ASP A 123 -17.98 -5.87 4.24
N LEU A 124 -18.74 -4.82 4.56
CA LEU A 124 -18.62 -3.53 3.87
C LEU A 124 -17.28 -2.84 4.16
N LEU A 125 -16.76 -2.89 5.39
CA LEU A 125 -15.42 -2.36 5.69
C LEU A 125 -14.33 -3.12 4.94
N PHE A 126 -14.48 -4.44 4.84
CA PHE A 126 -13.58 -5.27 4.04
C PHE A 126 -13.62 -4.92 2.55
N VAL A 127 -14.82 -4.80 1.97
CA VAL A 127 -15.01 -4.38 0.57
C VAL A 127 -14.44 -2.99 0.34
N VAL A 128 -14.65 -2.04 1.26
CA VAL A 128 -14.06 -0.70 1.20
C VAL A 128 -12.52 -0.76 1.19
N GLY A 129 -11.93 -1.56 2.07
CA GLY A 129 -10.49 -1.80 2.10
C GLY A 129 -9.99 -2.32 0.75
N ILE A 130 -10.52 -3.45 0.27
CA ILE A 130 -10.07 -4.08 -0.99
C ILE A 130 -10.26 -3.17 -2.19
N VAL A 131 -11.46 -2.64 -2.38
CA VAL A 131 -11.77 -1.80 -3.55
C VAL A 131 -10.94 -0.51 -3.49
N GLY A 132 -10.77 0.06 -2.30
CA GLY A 132 -9.97 1.26 -2.13
C GLY A 132 -8.49 1.02 -2.44
N GLU A 133 -7.89 -0.04 -1.89
CA GLU A 133 -6.52 -0.45 -2.20
C GLU A 133 -6.34 -0.73 -3.70
N PHE A 134 -7.27 -1.47 -4.32
CA PHE A 134 -7.22 -1.75 -5.75
C PHE A 134 -7.23 -0.46 -6.58
N LEU A 135 -8.11 0.49 -6.26
CA LEU A 135 -8.16 1.79 -6.93
C LEU A 135 -6.87 2.60 -6.73
N PHE A 136 -6.27 2.55 -5.54
CA PHE A 136 -4.99 3.18 -5.27
C PHE A 136 -3.86 2.55 -6.08
N VAL A 137 -3.71 1.22 -6.05
CA VAL A 137 -2.70 0.49 -6.82
C VAL A 137 -2.86 0.74 -8.31
N TRP A 138 -4.10 0.71 -8.81
CA TRP A 138 -4.39 1.04 -10.20
C TRP A 138 -4.00 2.48 -10.57
N ASN A 139 -4.28 3.43 -9.67
CA ASN A 139 -3.89 4.83 -9.83
C ASN A 139 -2.36 4.99 -9.91
N VAL A 140 -1.64 4.32 -9.01
CA VAL A 140 -0.19 4.27 -9.02
C VAL A 140 0.32 3.70 -10.35
N ILE A 141 -0.21 2.55 -10.79
CA ILE A 141 0.17 1.91 -12.07
C ILE A 141 -0.06 2.85 -13.25
N GLN A 142 -1.22 3.52 -13.33
CA GLN A 142 -1.51 4.47 -14.40
C GLN A 142 -0.54 5.65 -14.40
N ALA A 143 -0.23 6.18 -13.23
CA ALA A 143 0.70 7.30 -13.10
C ALA A 143 2.14 6.91 -13.50
N PHE A 144 2.52 5.64 -13.32
CA PHE A 144 3.76 5.08 -13.88
C PHE A 144 3.68 4.92 -15.41
N ALA A 145 2.56 4.43 -15.94
CA ALA A 145 2.38 4.17 -17.37
C ALA A 145 2.32 5.46 -18.21
N SER A 146 1.77 6.54 -17.67
CA SER A 146 1.68 7.84 -18.34
C SER A 146 3.02 8.59 -18.42
N GLY A 147 4.06 8.11 -17.73
CA GLY A 147 5.38 8.74 -17.73
C GLY A 147 5.43 10.09 -17.00
N GLU A 148 4.42 10.43 -16.19
CA GLU A 148 4.36 11.68 -15.42
C GLU A 148 5.38 11.78 -14.26
N ILE A 149 6.40 10.93 -14.25
CA ILE A 149 7.43 10.93 -13.21
C ILE A 149 8.57 11.84 -13.62
N THR A 150 8.47 13.10 -13.20
CA THR A 150 9.50 14.10 -13.47
C THR A 150 10.77 13.94 -12.64
N GLY A 151 10.77 13.16 -11.56
CA GLY A 151 12.00 12.73 -10.90
C GLY A 151 11.80 12.29 -9.45
N ILE A 152 12.27 11.10 -9.07
CA ILE A 152 12.69 10.89 -7.68
C ILE A 152 13.73 11.99 -7.43
N VAL A 153 13.56 12.79 -6.36
CA VAL A 153 14.49 13.84 -5.90
C VAL A 153 15.87 13.65 -6.54
N SER A 154 16.11 14.36 -7.65
CA SER A 154 17.33 14.16 -8.41
C SER A 154 18.38 15.09 -7.81
N PRO A 155 19.50 14.57 -7.27
CA PRO A 155 20.70 15.37 -7.19
C PRO A 155 21.11 15.68 -8.64
N ALA A 156 21.69 16.86 -8.83
CA ALA A 156 22.13 17.36 -10.14
C ALA A 156 22.99 16.34 -10.89
N VAL A 157 22.44 15.72 -11.94
CA VAL A 157 23.20 15.03 -12.99
C VAL A 157 22.50 15.33 -14.33
N PRO A 158 23.23 15.71 -15.41
CA PRO A 158 22.61 16.15 -16.65
C PRO A 158 21.89 15.00 -17.35
N ARG A 159 20.62 15.22 -17.71
CA ARG A 159 19.82 14.33 -18.55
C ARG A 159 20.40 14.30 -19.97
N SER A 160 20.96 13.16 -20.36
CA SER A 160 21.00 12.76 -21.77
C SER A 160 19.61 12.27 -22.16
N GLU A 161 19.06 12.87 -23.22
CA GLU A 161 17.83 12.47 -23.88
C GLU A 161 17.83 10.97 -24.23
N ALA A 162 16.78 10.26 -23.83
CA ALA A 162 16.44 8.96 -24.38
C ALA A 162 14.92 8.91 -24.61
N ALA A 163 14.57 9.21 -25.86
CA ALA A 163 13.40 8.78 -26.61
C ALA A 163 12.10 8.49 -25.83
N ARG A 164 11.14 9.40 -26.04
CA ARG A 164 9.70 9.13 -25.94
C ARG A 164 9.35 7.94 -26.85
N GLY A 165 8.83 6.88 -26.25
CA GLY A 165 8.03 5.86 -26.92
C GLY A 165 6.71 5.77 -26.18
N ALA A 166 5.65 6.28 -26.80
CA ALA A 166 4.29 5.82 -26.55
C ALA A 166 4.23 4.32 -26.88
N ASP A 167 3.31 3.61 -26.24
CA ASP A 167 3.21 2.15 -26.16
C ASP A 167 4.22 1.52 -25.21
N ASN A 168 3.74 1.22 -23.99
CA ASN A 168 3.80 -0.12 -23.44
C ASN A 168 3.03 -0.14 -22.12
N PHE A 169 2.26 -1.19 -21.92
CA PHE A 169 1.80 -1.71 -20.62
C PHE A 169 3.04 -2.16 -19.80
N GLY A 170 3.98 -1.23 -19.61
CA GLY A 170 5.39 -1.50 -19.44
C GLY A 170 5.79 -1.45 -17.99
N TRP A 171 6.35 -2.56 -17.52
CA TRP A 171 6.98 -2.69 -16.21
C TRP A 171 7.87 -1.48 -15.84
N PRO A 172 7.88 -1.02 -14.57
CA PRO A 172 8.75 0.06 -14.14
C PRO A 172 10.21 -0.25 -14.47
N LYS A 173 10.88 0.62 -15.23
CA LYS A 173 12.28 0.41 -15.63
C LYS A 173 13.26 0.54 -14.46
N SER A 174 12.92 1.33 -13.45
CA SER A 174 13.78 1.53 -12.28
C SER A 174 13.56 0.44 -11.23
N PRO A 175 14.62 -0.30 -10.82
CA PRO A 175 14.48 -1.31 -9.77
C PRO A 175 14.04 -0.71 -8.44
N VAL A 176 14.53 0.50 -8.08
CA VAL A 176 14.11 1.20 -6.86
C VAL A 176 12.59 1.39 -6.84
N LYS A 177 12.02 1.84 -7.96
CA LYS A 177 10.57 2.05 -8.07
C LYS A 177 9.82 0.73 -7.95
N GLN A 178 10.25 -0.28 -8.70
CA GLN A 178 9.60 -1.59 -8.74
C GLN A 178 9.53 -2.24 -7.35
N PHE A 179 10.65 -2.28 -6.64
CA PHE A 179 10.73 -2.85 -5.30
C PHE A 179 10.02 -1.97 -4.25
N SER A 180 10.08 -0.63 -4.35
CA SER A 180 9.33 0.26 -3.45
C SER A 180 7.82 0.09 -3.55
N ILE A 181 7.29 -0.06 -4.78
CA ILE A 181 5.84 -0.24 -4.98
C ILE A 181 5.40 -1.55 -4.32
N ALA A 182 6.10 -2.65 -4.59
CA ALA A 182 5.77 -3.94 -3.97
C ALA A 182 5.85 -3.89 -2.44
N ALA A 183 6.89 -3.25 -1.89
CA ALA A 183 7.00 -3.04 -0.45
C ALA A 183 5.83 -2.22 0.11
N GLY A 184 5.45 -1.13 -0.57
CA GLY A 184 4.32 -0.29 -0.19
C GLY A 184 3.00 -1.05 -0.20
N VAL A 185 2.72 -1.80 -1.28
CA VAL A 185 1.50 -2.60 -1.43
C VAL A 185 1.39 -3.69 -0.37
N LEU A 186 2.48 -4.42 -0.09
CA LEU A 186 2.49 -5.45 0.95
C LEU A 186 2.35 -4.84 2.34
N ALA A 187 3.00 -3.70 2.62
CA ALA A 187 2.87 -3.04 3.91
C ALA A 187 1.45 -2.50 4.14
N ALA A 188 0.88 -1.81 3.15
CA ALA A 188 -0.50 -1.35 3.16
C ALA A 188 -1.48 -2.50 3.34
N GLY A 189 -1.38 -3.52 2.49
CA GLY A 189 -2.21 -4.72 2.56
C GLY A 189 -2.10 -5.46 3.90
N GLY A 190 -0.89 -5.52 4.48
CA GLY A 190 -0.67 -6.11 5.79
C GLY A 190 -1.27 -5.30 6.94
N ILE A 191 -1.17 -3.96 6.90
CA ILE A 191 -1.83 -3.08 7.86
C ILE A 191 -3.35 -3.19 7.73
N CYS A 192 -3.88 -3.12 6.52
CA CYS A 192 -5.30 -3.37 6.21
C CYS A 192 -5.75 -4.70 6.79
N SER A 193 -5.00 -5.77 6.54
CA SER A 193 -5.32 -7.10 7.05
C SER A 193 -5.31 -7.18 8.58
N ILE A 194 -4.37 -6.51 9.25
CA ILE A 194 -4.36 -6.42 10.73
C ILE A 194 -5.57 -5.64 11.24
N VAL A 195 -5.86 -4.48 10.66
CA VAL A 195 -6.93 -3.57 11.13
C VAL A 195 -8.30 -4.17 10.89
N LEU A 196 -8.52 -4.73 9.70
CA LEU A 196 -9.78 -5.36 9.28
C LEU A 196 -9.94 -6.79 9.80
N ASN A 197 -8.89 -7.36 10.40
CA ASN A 197 -8.82 -8.76 10.78
C ASN A 197 -9.18 -9.69 9.59
N ALA A 198 -8.66 -9.39 8.41
CA ALA A 198 -9.05 -10.02 7.16
C ALA A 198 -7.81 -10.43 6.33
N PRO A 199 -7.65 -11.71 5.93
CA PRO A 199 -8.48 -12.82 6.36
C PRO A 199 -8.40 -12.98 7.89
N SER A 200 -9.49 -13.44 8.51
CA SER A 200 -9.58 -13.72 9.96
C SER A 200 -8.76 -14.96 10.38
N VAL A 201 -7.74 -15.28 9.57
CA VAL A 201 -6.79 -16.34 9.78
C VAL A 201 -5.75 -15.85 10.78
N GLU A 202 -5.67 -16.56 11.89
CA GLU A 202 -4.61 -16.38 12.86
C GLU A 202 -3.44 -17.30 12.52
N ILE A 203 -2.27 -16.69 12.48
CA ILE A 203 -1.00 -17.33 12.22
C ILE A 203 -0.34 -17.74 13.55
N GLN A 204 0.13 -18.99 13.66
CA GLN A 204 0.80 -19.45 14.88
C GLN A 204 2.30 -19.14 14.81
N VAL A 205 2.78 -18.27 15.68
CA VAL A 205 4.17 -17.83 15.73
C VAL A 205 4.82 -18.30 17.04
N PRO A 206 5.88 -19.12 17.00
CA PRO A 206 6.64 -19.45 18.19
C PRO A 206 7.45 -18.23 18.66
N LEU A 207 7.17 -17.72 19.86
CA LEU A 207 7.91 -16.62 20.47
C LEU A 207 8.19 -16.96 21.93
N GLY A 208 9.46 -16.89 22.36
CA GLY A 208 9.82 -17.17 23.76
C GLY A 208 9.56 -18.61 24.24
N GLY A 209 9.37 -19.57 23.34
CA GLY A 209 9.05 -20.97 23.68
C GLY A 209 7.56 -21.29 23.74
N GLU A 210 6.69 -20.28 23.57
CA GLU A 210 5.23 -20.44 23.49
C GLU A 210 4.72 -20.15 22.08
N MET A 211 3.58 -20.73 21.71
CA MET A 211 2.92 -20.46 20.43
C MET A 211 1.93 -19.31 20.60
N HIS A 212 2.20 -18.18 19.95
CA HIS A 212 1.31 -17.02 19.92
C HIS A 212 0.49 -17.01 18.65
N LEU A 213 -0.78 -16.61 18.75
CA LEU A 213 -1.64 -16.35 17.60
C LEU A 213 -1.50 -14.89 17.21
N MET A 214 -1.04 -14.64 15.98
CA MET A 214 -0.96 -13.31 15.39
C MET A 214 -1.91 -13.22 14.21
N ARG A 215 -2.34 -12.01 13.83
CA ARG A 215 -3.16 -11.83 12.63
C ARG A 215 -2.35 -12.04 11.36
N PHE A 216 -2.97 -12.62 10.32
CA PHE A 216 -2.34 -12.85 9.01
C PHE A 216 -1.60 -11.62 8.44
N GLY A 217 -2.12 -10.42 8.64
CA GLY A 217 -1.49 -9.20 8.14
C GLY A 217 -0.06 -8.95 8.65
N TRP A 218 0.34 -9.54 9.79
CA TRP A 218 1.74 -9.50 10.24
C TRP A 218 2.67 -10.28 9.30
N LEU A 219 2.20 -11.38 8.72
CA LEU A 219 2.95 -12.15 7.72
C LEU A 219 3.13 -11.36 6.43
N VAL A 220 2.08 -10.65 6.01
CA VAL A 220 2.10 -9.78 4.82
C VAL A 220 3.04 -8.57 5.04
N LEU A 221 3.05 -8.00 6.24
CA LEU A 221 4.03 -6.97 6.62
C LEU A 221 5.46 -7.49 6.60
N ALA A 222 5.71 -8.70 7.12
CA ALA A 222 7.03 -9.33 7.06
C ALA A 222 7.46 -9.56 5.61
N ALA A 223 6.53 -9.96 4.74
CA ALA A 223 6.78 -10.11 3.31
C ALA A 223 7.18 -8.80 2.61
N ALA A 224 6.81 -7.63 3.13
CA ALA A 224 7.21 -6.33 2.58
C ALA A 224 8.70 -6.01 2.82
N ILE A 225 9.31 -6.57 3.87
CA ILE A 225 10.69 -6.28 4.30
C ILE A 225 11.73 -6.51 3.19
N PRO A 226 11.82 -7.68 2.53
CA PRO A 226 12.82 -7.90 1.48
C PRO A 226 12.69 -6.88 0.35
N PHE A 227 11.46 -6.50 -0.02
CA PHE A 227 11.24 -5.50 -1.06
C PHE A 227 11.71 -4.10 -0.64
N GLY A 228 11.40 -3.69 0.59
CA GLY A 228 11.86 -2.43 1.15
C GLY A 228 13.39 -2.37 1.25
N LEU A 229 14.01 -3.47 1.68
CA LEU A 229 15.46 -3.60 1.78
C LEU A 229 16.13 -3.46 0.41
N TYR A 230 15.68 -4.24 -0.58
CA TYR A 230 16.26 -4.19 -1.93
C TYR A 230 16.05 -2.84 -2.59
N SER A 231 14.88 -2.22 -2.43
CA SER A 231 14.66 -0.85 -2.92
C SER A 231 15.69 0.13 -2.35
N ARG A 232 15.90 0.09 -1.03
CA ARG A 232 16.89 0.95 -0.36
C ARG A 232 18.31 0.66 -0.82
N LEU A 233 18.67 -0.61 -0.99
CA LEU A 233 19.97 -1.00 -1.52
C LEU A 233 20.14 -0.44 -2.94
N TYR A 234 19.25 -0.75 -3.88
CA TYR A 234 19.31 -0.20 -5.24
C TYR A 234 19.46 1.33 -5.24
N LYS A 235 18.71 2.03 -4.38
CA LYS A 235 18.79 3.48 -4.26
C LYS A 235 20.17 3.94 -3.80
N MET A 236 20.69 3.35 -2.72
CA MET A 236 22.04 3.61 -2.22
C MET A 236 23.09 3.35 -3.31
N PHE A 237 22.98 2.25 -4.05
CA PHE A 237 23.96 1.94 -5.10
C PHE A 237 23.95 2.92 -6.27
N ILE A 238 22.76 3.43 -6.64
CA ILE A 238 22.61 4.48 -7.66
C ILE A 238 23.13 5.82 -7.15
N GLU A 239 22.71 6.25 -5.95
CA GLU A 239 23.00 7.60 -5.43
C GLU A 239 24.45 7.74 -4.95
N THR A 240 24.97 6.75 -4.24
CA THR A 240 26.32 6.80 -3.66
C THR A 240 27.40 6.42 -4.67
N TRP A 241 27.12 5.46 -5.56
CA TRP A 241 28.13 4.92 -6.47
C TRP A 241 27.81 5.13 -7.95
N GLY A 242 26.75 5.84 -8.31
CA GLY A 242 26.44 6.19 -9.70
C GLY A 242 26.30 4.97 -10.62
N ILE A 243 25.78 3.86 -10.08
CA ILE A 243 25.70 2.60 -10.81
C ILE A 243 24.45 2.56 -11.67
N GLU A 244 24.63 2.21 -12.95
CA GLU A 244 23.52 1.85 -13.83
C GLU A 244 23.28 0.35 -13.79
N PHE A 245 22.11 -0.05 -13.31
CA PHE A 245 21.69 -1.44 -13.24
C PHE A 245 21.11 -1.90 -14.58
N ASP A 246 21.25 -3.20 -14.87
CA ASP A 246 20.65 -3.83 -16.04
C ASP A 246 19.16 -4.10 -15.80
N ASP A 247 18.29 -3.55 -16.65
CA ASP A 247 16.84 -3.68 -16.55
C ASP A 247 16.37 -5.14 -16.57
N SER A 248 17.01 -6.00 -17.38
CA SER A 248 16.61 -7.41 -17.51
C SER A 248 16.89 -8.17 -16.20
N LEU A 249 18.09 -7.98 -15.63
CA LEU A 249 18.48 -8.62 -14.37
C LEU A 249 17.70 -8.05 -13.18
N SER A 250 17.35 -6.76 -13.21
CA SER A 250 16.49 -6.14 -12.20
C SER A 250 15.10 -6.78 -12.18
N ARG A 251 14.53 -7.08 -13.36
CA ARG A 251 13.23 -7.78 -13.45
C ARG A 251 13.33 -9.23 -12.99
N VAL A 252 14.37 -9.95 -13.39
CA VAL A 252 14.62 -11.32 -12.91
C VAL A 252 14.75 -11.32 -11.38
N HIS A 253 15.52 -10.38 -10.83
CA HIS A 253 15.66 -10.25 -9.38
C HIS A 253 14.30 -10.05 -8.70
N PHE A 254 13.49 -9.11 -9.19
CA PHE A 254 12.17 -8.84 -8.65
C PHE A 254 11.25 -10.07 -8.67
N VAL A 255 11.20 -10.79 -9.79
CA VAL A 255 10.39 -12.02 -9.92
C VAL A 255 10.89 -13.10 -8.96
N VAL A 256 12.20 -13.30 -8.85
CA VAL A 256 12.79 -14.26 -7.90
C VAL A 256 12.45 -13.88 -6.46
N THR A 257 12.47 -12.60 -6.11
CA THR A 257 12.06 -12.14 -4.76
C THR A 257 10.58 -12.43 -4.49
N ILE A 258 9.68 -12.22 -5.46
CA ILE A 258 8.26 -12.58 -5.33
C ILE A 258 8.10 -14.07 -5.06
N PHE A 259 8.70 -14.92 -5.89
CA PHE A 259 8.61 -16.38 -5.70
C PHE A 259 9.20 -16.81 -4.36
N GLY A 260 10.31 -16.19 -3.93
CA GLY A 260 10.91 -16.46 -2.62
C GLY A 260 9.96 -16.15 -1.47
N VAL A 261 9.25 -15.02 -1.53
CA VAL A 261 8.26 -14.64 -0.51
C VAL A 261 7.05 -15.57 -0.53
N ILE A 262 6.52 -15.93 -1.70
CA ILE A 262 5.39 -16.86 -1.81
C ILE A 262 5.74 -18.23 -1.22
N LEU A 263 6.93 -18.75 -1.56
CA LEU A 263 7.39 -20.04 -1.04
C LEU A 263 7.69 -19.97 0.45
N ALA A 264 8.16 -18.82 0.97
CA ALA A 264 8.33 -18.62 2.40
C ALA A 264 7.01 -18.70 3.17
N ILE A 265 5.99 -18.03 2.66
CA ILE A 265 4.64 -18.04 3.24
C ILE A 265 4.07 -19.46 3.19
N TRP A 266 4.16 -20.13 2.04
CA TRP A 266 3.69 -21.50 1.86
C TRP A 266 4.41 -22.45 2.83
N GLN A 267 5.74 -22.40 2.89
CA GLN A 267 6.53 -23.30 3.74
C GLN A 267 6.23 -23.04 5.22
N TRP A 268 6.05 -21.78 5.60
CA TRP A 268 5.64 -21.42 6.95
C TRP A 268 4.26 -22.01 7.28
N GLU A 269 3.26 -21.85 6.40
CA GLU A 269 1.92 -22.41 6.57
C GLU A 269 1.96 -23.93 6.76
N GLN A 270 2.71 -24.63 5.89
CA GLN A 270 2.89 -26.07 5.99
C GLN A 270 3.59 -26.49 7.28
N SER A 271 4.60 -25.74 7.73
CA SER A 271 5.33 -26.04 8.97
C SER A 271 4.45 -25.92 10.21
N VAL A 272 3.51 -24.97 10.19
CA VAL A 272 2.53 -24.76 11.26
C VAL A 272 1.44 -25.82 11.24
N MET A 273 0.93 -26.18 10.06
CA MET A 273 -0.14 -27.17 9.92
C MET A 273 0.30 -28.61 10.21
N MET A 274 1.53 -28.99 9.86
CA MET A 274 1.91 -30.41 9.90
C MET A 274 2.52 -30.87 11.23
N ARG A 275 3.07 -29.99 12.08
CA ARG A 275 3.87 -30.31 13.30
C ARG A 275 4.96 -31.40 13.17
N MET A 276 5.08 -32.13 12.07
CA MET A 276 6.05 -33.18 11.82
C MET A 276 6.33 -33.37 10.33
N THR A 277 7.62 -33.24 9.99
CA THR A 277 8.40 -34.05 9.04
C THR A 277 7.96 -34.15 7.56
N THR A 278 8.89 -33.80 6.66
CA THR A 278 9.00 -34.19 5.23
C THR A 278 8.30 -33.37 4.13
N LEU A 279 8.41 -32.04 4.15
CA LEU A 279 8.25 -31.21 2.95
C LEU A 279 9.63 -30.73 2.46
N PRO A 280 9.80 -30.30 1.18
CA PRO A 280 11.09 -29.86 0.65
C PRO A 280 11.75 -28.91 1.66
N GLY A 281 12.95 -29.27 2.10
CA GLY A 281 13.56 -28.71 3.28
C GLY A 281 13.80 -27.20 3.20
N PRO A 282 14.35 -26.57 4.26
CA PRO A 282 14.83 -25.19 4.25
C PRO A 282 15.78 -24.86 3.08
N GLU A 283 16.28 -25.89 2.39
CA GLU A 283 17.10 -25.86 1.17
C GLU A 283 16.42 -25.14 -0.01
N ALA A 284 15.13 -25.35 -0.28
CA ALA A 284 14.46 -24.71 -1.43
C ALA A 284 14.31 -23.19 -1.24
N LEU A 285 13.94 -22.78 -0.02
CA LEU A 285 13.82 -21.39 0.37
C LEU A 285 15.17 -20.68 0.45
N SER A 286 16.18 -21.33 1.04
CA SER A 286 17.54 -20.81 1.06
C SER A 286 18.17 -20.73 -0.33
N ALA A 287 17.85 -21.67 -1.24
CA ALA A 287 18.26 -21.60 -2.64
C ALA A 287 17.64 -20.41 -3.37
N ILE A 288 16.35 -20.11 -3.18
CA ILE A 288 15.69 -18.98 -3.85
C ILE A 288 16.07 -17.64 -3.23
N ALA A 289 16.20 -17.57 -1.91
CA ALA A 289 16.75 -16.40 -1.23
C ALA A 289 18.20 -16.13 -1.68
N GLY A 290 19.01 -17.19 -1.73
CA GLY A 290 20.37 -17.15 -2.26
C GLY A 290 20.40 -16.69 -3.72
N LEU A 291 19.51 -17.20 -4.57
CA LEU A 291 19.38 -16.77 -5.96
C LEU A 291 19.01 -15.29 -6.06
N SER A 292 18.09 -14.79 -5.24
CA SER A 292 17.72 -13.36 -5.20
C SER A 292 18.96 -12.49 -4.93
N VAL A 293 19.73 -12.85 -3.90
CA VAL A 293 20.98 -12.15 -3.54
C VAL A 293 22.00 -12.25 -4.66
N ILE A 294 22.20 -13.43 -5.24
CA ILE A 294 23.15 -13.66 -6.35
C ILE A 294 22.79 -12.78 -7.55
N VAL A 295 21.52 -12.76 -7.97
CA VAL A 295 21.07 -11.93 -9.10
C VAL A 295 21.29 -10.45 -8.80
N PHE A 296 20.98 -9.99 -7.58
CA PHE A 296 21.27 -8.62 -7.14
C PHE A 296 22.77 -8.28 -7.24
N VAL A 297 23.64 -9.14 -6.69
CA VAL A 297 25.10 -8.94 -6.67
C VAL A 297 25.68 -8.97 -8.08
N ILE A 298 25.25 -9.90 -8.93
CA ILE A 298 25.67 -9.95 -10.35
C ILE A 298 25.29 -8.64 -11.05
N ASN A 299 24.08 -8.14 -10.82
CA ASN A 299 23.62 -6.91 -11.43
C ASN A 299 24.42 -5.70 -10.94
N ALA A 300 24.66 -5.60 -9.62
CA ALA A 300 25.51 -4.56 -9.04
C ALA A 300 26.94 -4.61 -9.59
N HIS A 301 27.53 -5.81 -9.68
CA HIS A 301 28.88 -5.99 -10.21
C HIS A 301 28.98 -5.60 -11.69
N ARG A 302 28.01 -6.00 -12.53
CA ARG A 302 27.94 -5.58 -13.93
C ARG A 302 27.83 -4.07 -14.06
N GLY A 303 27.01 -3.43 -13.22
CA GLY A 303 26.88 -1.98 -13.17
C GLY A 303 28.21 -1.29 -12.81
N PHE A 304 28.94 -1.80 -11.81
CA PHE A 304 30.29 -1.29 -11.49
C PHE A 304 31.29 -1.44 -12.65
N ARG A 305 31.27 -2.58 -13.35
CA ARG A 305 32.17 -2.79 -14.51
C ARG A 305 31.86 -1.83 -15.65
N ARG A 306 30.57 -1.58 -15.95
CA ARG A 306 30.16 -0.60 -16.98
C ARG A 306 30.64 0.81 -16.65
N ARG A 307 30.57 1.22 -15.38
CA ARG A 307 31.09 2.54 -14.93
C ARG A 307 32.60 2.67 -15.12
N ARG A 308 33.37 1.60 -14.88
CA ARG A 308 34.85 1.60 -15.01
C ARG A 308 35.38 1.52 -16.43
N SER A 309 34.56 1.10 -17.40
CA SER A 309 34.85 1.24 -18.82
C SER A 309 34.08 2.43 -19.37
N PRO A 310 34.55 3.68 -19.16
CA PRO A 310 34.05 4.77 -19.97
C PRO A 310 34.31 4.36 -21.41
N ARG A 311 33.23 4.20 -22.19
CA ARG A 311 33.34 4.08 -23.65
C ARG A 311 34.29 5.20 -24.07
N ARG A 312 35.47 4.86 -24.58
CA ARG A 312 36.25 5.76 -25.42
C ARG A 312 35.29 6.14 -26.55
N LYS A 313 34.68 7.31 -26.43
CA LYS A 313 34.07 8.01 -27.56
C LYS A 313 35.21 8.62 -28.35
#